data_AF-A0A3M0FQD4-F1
#
_entry.id   AF-A0A3M0FQD4-F1
#
_cell.length_a   1.000
_cell.length_b   1.000
_cell.length_c   1.000
_cell.angle_alpha   90.00
_cell.angle_beta   90.00
_cell.angle_gamma   90.00
#
_symmetry.space_group_name_H-M   'P 1'
#
loop_
_entity.id
_entity.type
_entity.pdbx_description
1 polymer ?
#
loop_
_entity_poly.entity_id
_entity_poly.type
_entity_poly.pdbx_seq_one_letter_code
_entity_poly.pdbx_strand_id
1 'polypeptide(L)'
;MADTNPTDWNAAQVRKWLDARIAAARSDQVVAERGGYGQQDDCDKATAEEMVCTLMQAKDSAVDQKRFAADLKALLDRDQFIWRGVYDDTRFDRHVRSYVRKLAKMAKTNSGFDRTARYQ
;
A
#
# COMPACT_ATOMS: atom_id res chain seq x y z
N MET A 1 -5.05 6.06 32.33
CA MET A 1 -4.93 6.12 30.85
C MET A 1 -4.31 4.79 30.47
N ALA A 2 -5.05 3.93 29.76
CA ALA A 2 -4.59 2.56 29.51
C ALA A 2 -3.44 2.58 28.50
N ASP A 3 -2.29 2.10 28.94
CA ASP A 3 -1.11 1.88 28.11
C ASP A 3 -1.44 0.79 27.08
N THR A 4 -1.68 1.17 25.83
CA THR A 4 -1.72 0.22 24.70
C THR A 4 -0.33 -0.39 24.55
N ASN A 5 -0.23 -1.72 24.61
CA ASN A 5 1.03 -2.40 24.34
C ASN A 5 1.51 -2.03 22.93
N PRO A 6 2.82 -1.86 22.69
CA PRO A 6 3.36 -1.58 21.35
C PRO A 6 3.01 -2.64 20.30
N THR A 7 2.58 -3.83 20.74
CA THR A 7 2.15 -4.97 19.93
C THR A 7 0.65 -5.00 19.63
N ASP A 8 -0.15 -4.14 20.25
CA ASP A 8 -1.59 -4.06 19.97
C ASP A 8 -1.85 -3.33 18.66
N TRP A 9 -2.89 -3.74 17.95
CA TRP A 9 -3.24 -3.16 16.65
C TRP A 9 -3.66 -1.68 16.81
N ASN A 10 -2.87 -0.77 16.26
CA ASN A 10 -3.14 0.66 16.33
C ASN A 10 -3.68 1.18 14.99
N ALA A 11 -5.01 1.33 14.91
CA ALA A 11 -5.71 1.80 13.71
C ALA A 11 -5.22 3.18 13.23
N ALA A 12 -4.96 4.11 14.15
CA ALA A 12 -4.52 5.46 13.81
C ALA A 12 -3.11 5.45 13.20
N GLN A 13 -2.23 4.60 13.72
CA GLN A 13 -0.89 4.39 13.17
C GLN A 13 -0.96 3.79 11.77
N VAL A 14 -1.79 2.76 11.55
CA VAL A 14 -1.97 2.14 10.23
C VAL A 14 -2.50 3.16 9.22
N ARG A 15 -3.50 3.96 9.57
CA ARG A 15 -4.03 5.03 8.70
C ARG A 15 -2.97 6.07 8.36
N LYS A 16 -2.23 6.56 9.36
CA LYS A 16 -1.12 7.50 9.15
C LYS A 16 -0.05 6.91 8.23
N TRP A 17 0.25 5.62 8.39
CA TRP A 17 1.20 4.92 7.53
C TRP A 17 0.70 4.82 6.09
N LEU A 18 -0.58 4.48 5.88
CA LEU A 18 -1.19 4.43 4.55
C LEU A 18 -1.15 5.79 3.86
N ASP A 19 -1.52 6.88 4.55
CA ASP A 19 -1.44 8.24 4.01
C ASP A 19 0.00 8.62 3.62
N ALA A 20 0.98 8.29 4.47
CA ALA A 20 2.38 8.54 4.18
C ALA A 20 2.87 7.76 2.94
N ARG A 21 2.42 6.50 2.78
CA ARG A 21 2.77 5.70 1.59
C ARG A 21 2.08 6.19 0.32
N ILE A 22 0.84 6.67 0.40
CA ILE A 22 0.16 7.32 -0.74
C ILE A 22 0.96 8.53 -1.21
N ALA A 23 1.36 9.41 -0.27
CA ALA A 23 2.13 10.62 -0.61
C ALA A 23 3.49 10.27 -1.23
N ALA A 24 4.22 9.31 -0.64
CA ALA A 24 5.51 8.87 -1.16
C ALA A 24 5.39 8.21 -2.53
N ALA A 25 4.41 7.31 -2.73
CA ALA A 25 4.18 6.66 -4.01
C ALA A 25 3.90 7.65 -5.14
N ARG A 26 3.12 8.71 -4.88
CA ARG A 26 2.90 9.79 -5.85
C ARG A 26 4.18 10.56 -6.18
N SER A 27 5.03 10.79 -5.18
CA SER A 27 6.34 11.41 -5.40
C SER A 27 7.24 10.52 -6.27
N ASP A 28 7.27 9.22 -5.98
CA ASP A 28 8.06 8.24 -6.72
C ASP A 28 7.59 8.12 -8.18
N GLN A 29 6.27 8.18 -8.43
CA GLN A 29 5.71 8.26 -9.80
C GLN A 29 6.29 9.47 -10.55
N VAL A 30 6.23 10.67 -9.98
CA VAL A 30 6.75 11.89 -10.63
C VAL A 30 8.25 11.79 -10.93
N VAL A 31 9.03 11.18 -10.03
CA VAL A 31 10.46 10.95 -10.26
C VAL A 31 10.67 9.96 -11.40
N ALA A 32 9.92 8.86 -11.43
CA ALA A 32 10.02 7.84 -12.47
C ALA A 32 9.59 8.37 -13.84
N GLU A 33 8.50 9.13 -13.92
CA GLU A 33 8.02 9.77 -15.15
C GLU A 33 9.09 10.65 -15.82
N ARG A 34 9.87 11.39 -15.00
CA ARG A 34 10.99 12.21 -15.50
C ARG A 34 12.13 11.38 -16.10
N GLY A 35 12.27 10.13 -15.67
CA GLY A 35 13.25 9.18 -16.22
C GLY A 35 12.82 8.55 -17.55
N GLY A 36 11.58 8.78 -17.99
CA GLY A 36 11.06 8.31 -19.28
C GLY A 36 10.94 6.78 -19.36
N TYR A 37 11.10 6.22 -20.58
CA TYR A 37 10.85 4.80 -20.86
C TYR A 37 11.60 3.84 -19.94
N GLY A 38 12.85 4.16 -19.58
CA GLY A 38 13.68 3.32 -18.71
C GLY A 38 13.12 3.12 -17.30
N GLN A 39 12.26 4.04 -16.83
CA GLN A 39 11.74 4.05 -15.47
C GLN A 39 10.23 3.72 -15.40
N GLN A 40 9.63 3.23 -16.49
CA GLN A 40 8.20 2.89 -16.49
C GLN A 40 7.85 1.75 -15.51
N ASP A 41 8.75 0.79 -15.28
CA ASP A 41 8.55 -0.26 -14.26
C ASP A 41 8.48 0.33 -12.85
N ASP A 42 9.38 1.28 -12.54
CA ASP A 42 9.35 1.99 -11.27
C ASP A 42 8.07 2.83 -11.12
N CYS A 43 7.59 3.43 -12.21
CA CYS A 43 6.32 4.15 -12.19
C CYS A 43 5.13 3.20 -11.95
N ASP A 44 5.05 2.05 -12.64
CA ASP A 44 3.98 1.08 -12.42
C ASP A 44 4.01 0.51 -11.00
N LYS A 45 5.20 0.29 -10.45
CA LYS A 45 5.38 -0.16 -9.07
C LYS A 45 4.90 0.89 -8.05
N ALA A 46 5.25 2.15 -8.25
CA ALA A 46 4.79 3.25 -7.41
C ALA A 46 3.27 3.45 -7.55
N THR A 47 2.73 3.32 -8.76
CA THR A 47 1.30 3.38 -9.05
C THR A 47 0.54 2.23 -8.36
N ALA A 48 1.09 1.03 -8.36
CA ALA A 48 0.50 -0.13 -7.68
C ALA A 48 0.40 0.09 -6.17
N GLU A 49 1.46 0.65 -5.58
CA GLU A 49 1.49 1.02 -4.18
C GLU A 49 0.45 2.10 -3.85
N GLU A 50 0.38 3.19 -4.63
CA GLU A 50 -0.63 4.23 -4.43
C GLU A 50 -2.04 3.62 -4.46
N MET A 51 -2.35 2.79 -5.46
CA MET A 51 -3.66 2.17 -5.59
C MET A 51 -4.01 1.34 -4.36
N VAL A 52 -3.12 0.41 -3.96
CA VAL A 52 -3.40 -0.47 -2.81
C VAL A 52 -3.59 0.34 -1.54
N CYS A 53 -2.70 1.29 -1.24
CA CYS A 53 -2.82 2.12 -0.05
C CYS A 53 -4.08 2.97 -0.07
N THR A 54 -4.44 3.56 -1.22
CA THR A 54 -5.67 4.36 -1.38
C THR A 54 -6.93 3.53 -1.15
N LEU A 55 -7.01 2.33 -1.73
CA LEU A 55 -8.15 1.43 -1.56
C LEU A 55 -8.30 0.97 -0.11
N MET A 56 -7.19 0.70 0.58
CA MET A 56 -7.21 0.31 1.99
C MET A 56 -7.53 1.48 2.91
N GLN A 57 -7.05 2.69 2.61
CA GLN A 57 -7.33 3.90 3.39
C GLN A 57 -8.80 4.33 3.29
N ALA A 58 -9.44 4.10 2.14
CA ALA A 58 -10.87 4.39 1.96
C ALA A 58 -11.80 3.44 2.75
N LYS A 59 -11.27 2.31 3.23
CA LYS A 59 -12.01 1.33 4.03
C LYS A 59 -11.84 1.62 5.51
N ASP A 60 -12.90 1.42 6.29
CA ASP A 60 -12.84 1.50 7.74
C ASP A 60 -12.16 0.28 8.39
N SER A 61 -11.66 -0.68 7.59
CA SER A 61 -11.11 -1.94 8.12
C SER A 61 -9.84 -1.79 8.94
N ALA A 62 -9.15 -0.65 8.85
CA ALA A 62 -8.00 -0.36 9.71
C ALA A 62 -8.35 -0.35 11.21
N VAL A 63 -9.63 -0.28 11.62
CA VAL A 63 -10.03 -0.37 13.05
C VAL A 63 -9.84 -1.76 13.66
N ASP A 64 -9.72 -2.80 12.84
CA ASP A 64 -9.57 -4.19 13.28
C ASP A 64 -8.59 -4.95 12.38
N GLN A 65 -7.56 -5.56 12.99
CA GLN A 65 -6.50 -6.26 12.27
C GLN A 65 -7.03 -7.39 11.37
N LYS A 66 -8.03 -8.15 11.84
CA LYS A 66 -8.59 -9.28 11.07
C LYS A 66 -9.39 -8.78 9.89
N ARG A 67 -10.18 -7.73 10.06
CA ARG A 67 -10.94 -7.08 8.99
C ARG A 67 -10.00 -6.46 7.96
N PHE A 68 -8.92 -5.82 8.38
CA PHE A 68 -7.89 -5.29 7.48
C PHE A 68 -7.25 -6.41 6.66
N ALA A 69 -6.86 -7.52 7.29
CA ALA A 69 -6.31 -8.68 6.60
C ALA A 69 -7.31 -9.34 5.64
N ALA A 70 -8.60 -9.40 6.00
CA ALA A 70 -9.65 -9.92 5.14
C ALA A 70 -9.87 -9.04 3.90
N ASP A 71 -9.83 -7.72 4.06
CA ASP A 71 -9.94 -6.79 2.93
C ASP A 71 -8.74 -6.89 1.97
N LEU A 72 -7.52 -7.10 2.48
CA LEU A 72 -6.36 -7.37 1.64
C LEU A 72 -6.49 -8.67 0.86
N LYS A 73 -7.04 -9.72 1.49
CA LYS A 73 -7.33 -10.98 0.80
C LYS A 73 -8.39 -10.78 -0.30
N ALA A 74 -9.48 -10.10 0.01
CA ALA A 74 -10.52 -9.78 -0.98
C ALA A 74 -9.97 -8.91 -2.13
N LEU A 75 -8.98 -8.05 -1.87
CA LEU A 75 -8.30 -7.30 -2.91
C LEU A 75 -7.44 -8.20 -3.81
N LEU A 76 -6.74 -9.20 -3.26
CA LEU A 76 -5.97 -10.18 -4.05
C LEU A 76 -6.84 -11.06 -4.94
N ASP A 77 -8.05 -11.35 -4.51
CA ASP A 77 -9.00 -12.22 -5.21
C ASP A 77 -9.67 -11.51 -6.42
N ARG A 78 -9.34 -10.24 -6.69
CA ARG A 78 -9.79 -9.55 -7.91
C ARG A 78 -9.09 -10.09 -9.15
N ASP A 79 -9.87 -10.23 -10.23
CA ASP A 79 -9.37 -10.68 -11.53
C ASP A 79 -8.44 -9.66 -12.19
N GLN A 80 -8.81 -8.38 -12.12
CA GLN A 80 -8.06 -7.28 -12.73
C GLN A 80 -8.04 -6.04 -11.84
N PHE A 81 -6.99 -5.23 -12.01
CA PHE A 81 -6.83 -3.93 -11.39
C PHE A 81 -6.76 -2.86 -12.46
N ILE A 82 -7.70 -1.92 -12.43
CA ILE A 82 -7.72 -0.77 -13.35
C ILE A 82 -7.35 0.47 -12.55
N TRP A 83 -6.30 1.16 -12.98
CA TRP A 83 -5.86 2.41 -12.38
C TRP A 83 -5.27 3.35 -13.42
N ARG A 84 -5.19 4.64 -13.10
CA ARG A 84 -4.58 5.65 -13.98
C ARG A 84 -3.05 5.63 -13.85
N GLY A 85 -2.35 6.15 -14.87
CA GLY A 85 -0.88 6.29 -14.82
C GLY A 85 -0.12 4.98 -14.99
N VAL A 86 -0.81 3.92 -15.41
CA VAL A 86 -0.23 2.60 -15.69
C VAL A 86 0.30 2.57 -17.12
N TYR A 87 1.54 2.10 -17.28
CA TYR A 87 2.18 1.91 -18.59
C TYR A 87 1.99 0.49 -19.13
N ASP A 88 2.00 -0.52 -18.27
CA ASP A 88 1.79 -1.93 -18.62
C ASP A 88 0.88 -2.61 -17.58
N ASP A 89 -0.34 -2.97 -17.99
CA ASP A 89 -1.35 -3.56 -17.12
C ASP A 89 -0.92 -4.91 -16.51
N THR A 90 -0.17 -5.72 -17.24
CA THR A 90 0.28 -7.04 -16.76
C THR A 90 1.38 -6.88 -15.70
N ARG A 91 2.30 -5.95 -15.94
CA ARG A 91 3.35 -5.60 -14.98
C ARG A 91 2.76 -4.95 -13.74
N PHE A 92 1.81 -4.04 -13.92
CA PHE A 92 1.07 -3.40 -12.84
C PHE A 92 0.31 -4.42 -11.98
N ASP A 93 -0.47 -5.33 -12.58
CA ASP A 93 -1.18 -6.39 -11.83
C ASP A 93 -0.22 -7.21 -10.95
N ARG A 94 0.95 -7.57 -11.50
CA ARG A 94 2.00 -8.27 -10.73
C ARG A 94 2.48 -7.44 -9.54
N HIS A 95 2.75 -6.15 -9.73
CA HIS A 95 3.18 -5.25 -8.66
C HIS A 95 2.11 -5.07 -7.60
N VAL A 96 0.84 -4.93 -8.00
CA VAL A 96 -0.31 -4.87 -7.08
C VAL A 96 -0.35 -6.13 -6.23
N ARG A 97 -0.38 -7.31 -6.85
CA ARG A 97 -0.46 -8.58 -6.11
C ARG A 97 0.75 -8.77 -5.18
N SER A 98 1.94 -8.40 -5.62
CA SER A 98 3.15 -8.42 -4.78
C SER A 98 3.01 -7.50 -3.57
N TYR A 99 2.54 -6.27 -3.78
CA TYR A 99 2.39 -5.28 -2.73
C TYR A 99 1.29 -5.66 -1.73
N VAL A 100 0.15 -6.16 -2.19
CA VAL A 100 -0.92 -6.63 -1.30
C VAL A 100 -0.44 -7.79 -0.43
N ARG A 101 0.34 -8.75 -0.98
CA ARG A 101 0.94 -9.83 -0.18
C ARG A 101 1.92 -9.30 0.88
N LYS A 102 2.74 -8.30 0.53
CA LYS A 102 3.62 -7.61 1.49
C LYS A 102 2.81 -6.97 2.61
N LEU A 103 1.76 -6.23 2.28
CA LEU A 103 0.92 -5.54 3.27
C LEU A 103 0.14 -6.54 4.14
N ALA A 104 -0.31 -7.66 3.58
CA ALA A 104 -0.96 -8.74 4.32
C ALA A 104 0.01 -9.39 5.32
N LYS A 105 1.28 -9.55 4.95
CA LYS A 105 2.32 -10.02 5.87
C LYS A 105 2.54 -9.02 7.01
N MET A 106 2.66 -7.72 6.70
CA MET A 106 2.80 -6.65 7.71
C MET A 106 1.60 -6.61 8.67
N ALA A 107 0.38 -6.73 8.13
CA ALA A 107 -0.83 -6.81 8.92
C ALA A 107 -0.82 -8.04 9.83
N LYS A 108 -0.44 -9.22 9.32
CA LYS A 108 -0.35 -10.46 10.11
C LYS A 108 0.65 -10.36 11.25
N THR A 109 1.80 -9.72 11.03
CA THR A 109 2.85 -9.58 12.05
C THR A 109 2.73 -8.33 12.91
N ASN A 110 1.72 -7.48 12.65
CA ASN A 110 1.55 -6.14 13.24
C ASN A 110 2.87 -5.34 13.31
N SER A 111 3.64 -5.34 12.22
CA SER A 111 4.99 -4.76 12.21
C SER A 111 5.26 -3.96 10.94
N GLY A 112 5.99 -2.85 11.07
CA GLY A 112 6.40 -2.00 9.95
C GLY A 112 5.49 -0.79 9.70
N PHE A 113 4.35 -0.69 10.37
CA PHE A 113 3.48 0.50 10.36
C PHE A 113 4.06 1.68 11.15
N ASP A 114 5.08 1.43 11.98
CA ASP A 114 5.93 2.42 12.66
C ASP A 114 6.88 3.14 11.69
N ARG A 115 7.23 2.50 10.57
CA ARG A 115 8.21 3.01 9.61
C ARG A 115 7.55 3.94 8.60
N THR A 116 7.42 5.20 9.00
CA THR A 116 6.96 6.30 8.13
C THR A 116 8.11 7.11 7.52
N ALA A 117 9.33 6.95 8.03
CA ALA A 117 10.45 7.88 7.83
C ALA A 117 11.48 7.49 6.74
N ARG A 118 11.14 6.66 5.76
CA ARG A 118 12.13 6.18 4.76
C ARG A 118 11.71 6.37 3.31
N TYR A 119 11.16 7.52 2.96
CA TYR A 119 11.02 7.91 1.56
C TYR A 119 11.17 9.44 1.45
N GLN A 120 12.38 9.90 1.75
CA GLN A 120 12.97 11.15 1.27
C GLN A 120 14.17 10.79 0.42
#